data_AF-A0A954TYI7-F1
#
_entry.id   AF-A0A954TYI7-F1
#
_cell.length_a   1.000
_cell.length_b   1.000
_cell.length_c   1.000
_cell.angle_alpha   90.00
_cell.angle_beta   90.00
_cell.angle_gamma   90.00
#
_symmetry.space_group_name_H-M   'P 1'
#
loop_
_entity.id
_entity.type
_entity.pdbx_description
1 polymer ?
#
loop_
_entity_poly.entity_id
_entity_poly.type
_entity_poly.pdbx_seq_one_letter_code
_entity_poly.pdbx_strand_id
1 'polypeptide(L)'
;MNQSESKPVPESEPVHSATTDKAQPMSVLGPSDGSLLRRIRGGDEDAATKLYYRYSQRLIQLARANTAADLATRFDPEDVVQSVFRSFFRRAAGGCYDVPEGGELWRLLLVLALNKVRGLAVHHRAKKRDVGQTVSPSL
;
A
#
# COMPACT_ATOMS: atom_id res chain seq x y z
N MET A 1 55.83 -11.40 -26.00
CA MET A 1 55.51 -12.80 -26.31
C MET A 1 54.46 -13.26 -25.32
N ASN A 2 53.41 -13.86 -25.83
CA ASN A 2 52.17 -14.20 -25.13
C ASN A 2 52.27 -15.55 -24.41
N GLN A 3 51.32 -15.74 -23.48
CA GLN A 3 50.59 -17.01 -23.22
C GLN A 3 51.33 -18.08 -22.40
N SER A 4 50.73 -18.82 -21.46
CA SER A 4 49.34 -19.12 -21.13
C SER A 4 49.27 -19.69 -19.71
N GLU A 5 48.22 -19.35 -18.95
CA GLU A 5 47.71 -20.31 -17.96
C GLU A 5 46.17 -20.29 -17.98
N SER A 6 45.61 -21.49 -17.83
CA SER A 6 44.30 -21.92 -18.30
C SER A 6 43.11 -21.38 -17.49
N LYS A 7 42.01 -21.17 -18.21
CA LYS A 7 40.65 -20.89 -17.71
C LYS A 7 40.02 -22.16 -17.08
N PRO A 8 39.05 -22.04 -16.16
CA PRO A 8 37.67 -22.37 -16.56
C PRO A 8 36.61 -21.41 -15.95
N VAL A 9 35.73 -20.87 -16.80
CA VAL A 9 34.26 -21.07 -16.81
C VAL A 9 33.52 -20.30 -15.71
N PRO A 10 32.67 -19.30 -16.06
CA PRO A 10 31.79 -18.68 -15.08
C PRO A 10 30.69 -19.68 -14.71
N GLU A 11 30.64 -20.05 -13.44
CA GLU A 11 29.53 -20.80 -12.85
C GLU A 11 28.23 -20.03 -13.12
N SER A 12 27.33 -20.72 -13.79
CA SER A 12 26.01 -20.23 -14.14
C SER A 12 25.15 -20.29 -12.88
N GLU A 13 25.17 -19.22 -12.08
CA GLU A 13 24.22 -19.10 -10.98
C GLU A 13 22.80 -18.85 -11.51
N PRO A 14 21.79 -19.44 -10.85
CA PRO A 14 20.51 -19.76 -11.45
C PRO A 14 19.60 -18.54 -11.60
N VAL A 15 18.86 -18.56 -12.71
CA VAL A 15 17.73 -17.68 -12.99
C VAL A 15 16.62 -17.95 -11.97
N HIS A 16 16.67 -17.29 -10.80
CA HIS A 16 15.55 -17.25 -9.88
C HIS A 16 14.83 -15.91 -10.01
N SER A 17 13.89 -15.92 -10.95
CA SER A 17 12.74 -15.02 -10.99
C SER A 17 11.94 -15.20 -9.70
N ALA A 18 12.15 -14.30 -8.75
CA ALA A 18 11.27 -14.11 -7.62
C ALA A 18 11.17 -12.60 -7.39
N THR A 19 10.00 -12.05 -7.71
CA THR A 19 9.55 -10.71 -7.38
C THR A 19 9.85 -10.41 -5.91
N THR A 20 11.03 -9.87 -5.66
CA THR A 20 11.40 -9.31 -4.39
C THR A 20 11.02 -7.84 -4.51
N ASP A 21 9.81 -7.50 -4.03
CA ASP A 21 9.53 -6.16 -3.51
C ASP A 21 10.48 -5.99 -2.32
N LYS A 22 11.75 -5.73 -2.64
CA LYS A 22 12.79 -5.44 -1.67
C LYS A 22 12.31 -4.14 -1.06
N ALA A 23 11.87 -4.19 0.20
CA ALA A 23 11.55 -3.02 1.00
C ALA A 23 12.74 -2.06 0.87
N GLN A 24 12.63 -1.11 -0.06
CA GLN A 24 13.65 -0.11 -0.27
C GLN A 24 13.66 0.71 1.02
N PRO A 25 14.83 0.92 1.66
CA PRO A 25 14.88 1.69 2.90
C PRO A 25 14.41 3.11 2.61
N MET A 26 13.14 3.38 2.91
CA MET A 26 12.51 4.67 2.68
C MET A 26 13.09 5.70 3.65
N SER A 27 13.97 6.54 3.11
CA SER A 27 14.67 7.65 3.77
C SER A 27 15.44 7.26 5.03
N VAL A 28 16.69 6.83 4.85
CA VAL A 28 17.70 6.74 5.92
C VAL A 28 17.95 8.10 6.59
N LEU A 29 17.51 9.21 5.96
CA LEU A 29 17.74 10.59 6.38
C LEU A 29 16.57 11.24 7.15
N GLY A 30 15.44 10.53 7.36
CA GLY A 30 14.24 11.08 8.00
C GLY A 30 13.89 10.40 9.33
N PRO A 31 12.94 10.95 10.11
CA PRO A 31 12.45 10.28 11.33
C PRO A 31 11.92 8.88 10.98
N SER A 32 12.24 7.89 11.82
CA SER A 32 11.72 6.53 11.65
C SER A 32 10.20 6.49 11.82
N ASP A 33 9.56 5.48 11.24
CA ASP A 33 8.11 5.30 11.37
C ASP A 33 7.67 5.14 12.82
N GLY A 34 8.47 4.45 13.65
CA GLY A 34 8.22 4.35 15.08
C GLY A 34 8.26 5.69 15.80
N SER A 35 9.18 6.60 15.43
CA SER A 35 9.24 7.94 16.04
C SER A 35 8.06 8.81 15.58
N LEU A 36 7.69 8.75 14.29
CA LEU A 36 6.50 9.41 13.77
C LEU A 36 5.24 8.90 14.46
N LEU A 37 5.11 7.59 14.66
CA LEU A 37 3.95 6.99 15.32
C LEU A 37 3.82 7.45 16.77
N ARG A 38 4.93 7.53 17.52
CA ARG A 38 4.93 8.08 18.89
C ARG A 38 4.50 9.55 18.92
N ARG A 39 4.99 10.37 17.99
CA ARG A 39 4.60 11.78 17.88
C ARG A 39 3.12 11.95 17.52
N ILE A 40 2.59 11.13 16.60
CA ILE A 40 1.16 11.11 16.24
C ILE A 40 0.29 10.76 17.46
N ARG A 41 0.71 9.82 18.31
CA ARG A 41 0.00 9.52 19.58
C ARG A 41 -0.07 10.74 20.50
N GLY A 42 0.93 11.62 20.45
CA GLY A 42 0.98 12.88 21.17
C GLY A 42 0.25 14.05 20.49
N GLY A 43 -0.43 13.84 19.36
CA GLY A 43 -1.17 14.88 18.64
C GLY A 43 -0.34 15.70 17.65
N ASP A 44 0.87 15.26 17.29
CA ASP A 44 1.74 15.99 16.36
C ASP A 44 1.29 15.85 14.89
N GLU A 45 0.70 16.92 14.35
CA GLU A 45 0.20 16.98 12.98
C GLU A 45 1.31 16.99 11.91
N ASP A 46 2.50 17.53 12.22
CA ASP A 46 3.66 17.49 11.32
C ASP A 46 4.16 16.05 11.15
N ALA A 47 4.14 15.25 12.22
CA ALA A 47 4.44 13.83 12.12
C ALA A 47 3.43 13.07 11.24
N ALA A 48 2.14 13.37 11.37
CA ALA A 48 1.09 12.82 10.50
C ALA A 48 1.33 13.21 9.03
N THR A 49 1.64 14.47 8.78
CA THR A 49 1.93 15.01 7.43
C THR A 49 3.16 14.33 6.80
N LYS A 50 4.24 14.15 7.56
CA LYS A 50 5.44 13.44 7.10
C LYS A 50 5.13 11.99 6.72
N LEU A 51 4.33 11.30 7.54
CA LEU A 51 3.92 9.94 7.25
C LEU A 51 3.02 9.87 5.99
N TYR A 52 2.13 10.85 5.82
CA TYR A 52 1.29 10.97 4.64
C TYR A 52 2.13 11.11 3.37
N TYR A 53 3.08 12.04 3.32
CA TYR A 53 3.95 12.22 2.17
C TYR A 53 4.84 11.00 1.91
N ARG A 54 5.29 10.32 2.97
CA ARG A 54 6.11 9.11 2.84
C ARG A 54 5.36 7.98 2.11
N TYR A 55 4.06 7.80 2.33
CA TYR A 55 3.34 6.62 1.83
C TYR A 55 2.24 6.87 0.80
N SER A 56 1.72 8.10 0.68
CA SER A 56 0.59 8.43 -0.20
C SER A 56 0.80 7.98 -1.64
N GLN A 57 1.95 8.30 -2.25
CA GLN A 57 2.21 7.96 -3.66
C GLN A 57 2.23 6.45 -3.91
N ARG A 58 2.84 5.67 -3.00
CA ARG A 58 2.85 4.21 -3.12
C ARG A 58 1.45 3.62 -2.93
N LEU A 59 0.64 4.19 -2.04
CA LEU A 59 -0.76 3.81 -1.86
C LEU A 59 -1.63 4.15 -3.08
N ILE A 60 -1.39 5.30 -3.74
CA ILE A 60 -2.09 5.66 -4.99
C ILE A 60 -1.78 4.64 -6.08
N GLN A 61 -0.50 4.32 -6.29
CA GLN A 61 -0.08 3.32 -7.30
C GLN A 61 -0.69 1.94 -7.00
N LEU A 62 -0.71 1.55 -5.74
CA LEU A 62 -1.32 0.30 -5.31
C LEU A 62 -2.84 0.28 -5.56
N ALA A 63 -3.54 1.35 -5.18
CA ALA A 63 -4.98 1.47 -5.40
C ALA A 63 -5.30 1.41 -6.90
N ARG A 64 -4.54 2.11 -7.75
CA ARG A 64 -4.66 2.05 -9.22
C ARG A 64 -4.49 0.63 -9.73
N ALA A 65 -3.41 -0.05 -9.33
CA ALA A 65 -3.11 -1.41 -9.80
C ALA A 65 -4.14 -2.46 -9.37
N ASN A 66 -4.84 -2.24 -8.25
CA ASN A 66 -5.81 -3.18 -7.71
C ASN A 66 -7.27 -2.81 -8.00
N THR A 67 -7.51 -1.70 -8.70
CA THR A 67 -8.85 -1.27 -9.12
C THR A 67 -9.12 -1.78 -10.53
N ALA A 68 -10.17 -2.60 -10.70
CA ALA A 68 -10.58 -3.08 -12.02
C ALA A 68 -10.99 -1.91 -12.93
N ALA A 69 -10.77 -2.05 -14.24
CA ALA A 69 -11.02 -1.00 -15.23
C ALA A 69 -12.48 -0.49 -15.21
N ASP A 70 -13.44 -1.36 -14.92
CA ASP A 70 -14.86 -0.99 -14.82
C ASP A 70 -15.16 -0.12 -13.58
N LEU A 71 -14.37 -0.26 -12.51
CA LEU A 71 -14.49 0.52 -11.28
C LEU A 71 -13.74 1.86 -11.38
N ALA A 72 -12.65 1.92 -12.15
CA ALA A 72 -11.82 3.11 -12.32
C ALA A 72 -12.56 4.33 -12.92
N THR A 73 -13.69 4.11 -13.61
CA THR A 73 -14.52 5.21 -14.15
C THR A 73 -15.34 5.96 -13.10
N ARG A 74 -15.54 5.37 -11.91
CA ARG A 74 -16.39 5.92 -10.84
C ARG A 74 -15.67 6.05 -9.51
N PHE A 75 -14.37 5.80 -9.49
CA PHE A 75 -13.61 5.68 -8.27
C PHE A 75 -12.23 6.32 -8.44
N ASP A 76 -11.89 7.26 -7.55
CA ASP A 76 -10.59 7.89 -7.51
C ASP A 76 -9.65 7.11 -6.56
N PRO A 77 -8.48 6.64 -7.00
CA PRO A 77 -7.44 6.09 -6.13
C PRO A 77 -7.13 6.93 -4.89
N GLU A 78 -7.24 8.25 -4.98
CA GLU A 78 -7.04 9.18 -3.87
C GLU A 78 -8.09 8.97 -2.77
N ASP A 79 -9.31 8.57 -3.09
CA ASP A 79 -10.35 8.25 -2.10
C ASP A 79 -9.96 7.04 -1.23
N VAL A 80 -9.27 6.04 -1.79
CA VAL A 80 -8.72 4.92 -0.99
C VAL A 80 -7.67 5.46 -0.04
N VAL A 81 -6.75 6.29 -0.54
CA VAL A 81 -5.65 6.85 0.27
C VAL A 81 -6.21 7.68 1.42
N GLN A 82 -7.18 8.56 1.17
CA GLN A 82 -7.86 9.34 2.21
C GLN A 82 -8.57 8.43 3.23
N SER A 83 -9.26 7.38 2.78
CA SER A 83 -9.95 6.44 3.67
C SER A 83 -8.97 5.61 4.52
N VAL A 84 -7.81 5.25 3.97
CA VAL A 84 -6.72 4.55 4.67
C VAL A 84 -6.15 5.46 5.76
N PHE A 85 -5.71 6.67 5.41
CA PHE A 85 -5.09 7.59 6.38
C PHE A 85 -6.07 8.03 7.47
N ARG A 86 -7.35 8.30 7.14
CA ARG A 86 -8.39 8.59 8.13
C ARG A 86 -8.55 7.46 9.15
N SER A 87 -8.62 6.22 8.67
CA SER A 87 -8.78 5.05 9.54
C SER A 87 -7.51 4.76 10.34
N PHE A 88 -6.34 4.96 9.72
CA PHE A 88 -5.04 4.76 10.32
C PHE A 88 -4.78 5.78 11.45
N PHE A 89 -4.86 7.08 11.18
CA PHE A 89 -4.56 8.12 12.18
C PHE A 89 -5.48 8.06 13.40
N ARG A 90 -6.78 7.79 13.19
CA ARG A 90 -7.71 7.58 14.30
C ARG A 90 -7.26 6.45 15.24
N ARG A 91 -6.78 5.34 14.69
CA ARG A 91 -6.31 4.17 15.46
C ARG A 91 -4.90 4.38 16.02
N ALA A 92 -4.05 5.09 15.29
CA ALA A 92 -2.72 5.48 15.73
C ALA A 92 -2.78 6.38 16.96
N ALA A 93 -3.66 7.39 16.96
CA ALA A 93 -3.92 8.25 18.10
C ALA A 93 -4.41 7.46 19.34
N GLY A 94 -5.20 6.41 19.12
CA GLY A 94 -5.63 5.49 20.17
C GLY A 94 -4.59 4.43 20.58
N GLY A 95 -3.34 4.52 20.12
CA GLY A 95 -2.26 3.60 20.51
C GLY A 95 -2.38 2.17 19.95
N CYS A 96 -3.21 1.94 18.93
CA CYS A 96 -3.52 0.59 18.43
C CYS A 96 -2.42 -0.09 17.59
N TYR A 97 -1.31 0.60 17.33
CA TYR A 97 -0.23 0.11 16.48
C TYR A 97 1.10 0.33 17.15
N ASP A 98 2.05 -0.56 16.93
CA ASP A 98 3.44 -0.39 17.34
C ASP A 98 4.38 -0.76 16.19
N VAL A 99 5.54 -0.12 16.15
CA VAL A 99 6.55 -0.33 15.10
C VAL A 99 7.86 -0.65 15.80
N PRO A 100 8.42 -1.86 15.65
CA PRO A 100 9.70 -2.20 16.24
C PRO A 100 10.81 -1.32 15.69
N GLU A 101 11.95 -1.28 16.38
CA GLU A 101 13.11 -0.53 15.89
C GLU A 101 13.54 -1.03 14.50
N GLY A 102 13.75 -0.08 13.58
CA GLY A 102 14.02 -0.38 12.16
C GLY A 102 12.81 -0.87 11.35
N GLY A 103 11.63 -1.03 11.97
CA GLY A 103 10.40 -1.42 11.30
C GLY A 103 9.75 -0.29 10.48
N GLU A 104 8.85 -0.69 9.58
CA GLU A 104 8.08 0.21 8.72
C GLU A 104 6.57 -0.06 8.80
N LEU A 105 5.77 0.98 8.57
CA LEU A 105 4.30 0.90 8.54
C LEU A 105 3.76 0.43 7.21
N TRP A 106 4.61 0.26 6.20
CA TRP A 106 4.17 -0.07 4.85
C TRP A 106 3.25 -1.29 4.79
N ARG A 107 3.63 -2.41 5.43
CA ARG A 107 2.83 -3.64 5.40
C ARG A 107 1.44 -3.46 6.01
N LEU A 108 1.33 -2.65 7.06
CA LEU A 108 0.04 -2.32 7.67
C LEU A 108 -0.80 -1.47 6.71
N LEU A 109 -0.22 -0.41 6.16
CA LEU A 109 -0.92 0.50 5.24
C LEU A 109 -1.37 -0.23 3.95
N LEU A 110 -0.52 -1.14 3.45
CA LEU A 110 -0.83 -2.05 2.35
C LEU A 110 -2.09 -2.88 2.63
N VAL A 111 -2.15 -3.54 3.80
CA VAL A 111 -3.30 -4.37 4.18
C VAL A 111 -4.57 -3.53 4.30
N LEU A 112 -4.48 -2.34 4.90
CA LEU A 112 -5.61 -1.42 5.00
C LEU A 112 -6.11 -1.01 3.60
N ALA A 113 -5.21 -0.65 2.69
CA ALA A 113 -5.57 -0.23 1.33
C ALA A 113 -6.23 -1.36 0.53
N LEU A 114 -5.66 -2.58 0.54
CA LEU A 114 -6.24 -3.73 -0.14
C LEU A 114 -7.64 -4.06 0.39
N ASN A 115 -7.86 -3.94 1.71
CA ASN A 115 -9.18 -4.13 2.29
C ASN A 115 -10.19 -3.06 1.83
N LYS A 116 -9.77 -1.81 1.69
CA LYS A 116 -10.62 -0.73 1.17
C LYS A 116 -10.99 -0.98 -0.30
N VAL A 117 -10.03 -1.34 -1.15
CA VAL A 117 -10.26 -1.68 -2.57
C VAL A 117 -11.24 -2.84 -2.72
N ARG A 118 -11.05 -3.93 -1.95
CA ARG A 118 -11.98 -5.08 -1.97
C ARG A 118 -13.39 -4.68 -1.53
N GLY A 119 -13.50 -3.85 -0.49
CA GLY A 119 -14.77 -3.31 -0.05
C GLY A 119 -15.50 -2.58 -1.17
N LEU A 120 -14.81 -1.69 -1.90
CA LEU A 120 -15.37 -0.95 -3.02
C LEU A 120 -15.89 -1.88 -4.12
N ALA A 121 -15.13 -2.91 -4.48
CA ALA A 121 -15.55 -3.89 -5.49
C ALA A 121 -16.82 -4.65 -5.08
N VAL A 122 -16.94 -5.05 -3.81
CA VAL A 122 -18.14 -5.74 -3.28
C VAL A 122 -19.36 -4.82 -3.33
N HIS A 123 -19.24 -3.57 -2.86
CA HIS A 123 -20.35 -2.61 -2.88
C HIS A 123 -20.80 -2.28 -4.29
N HIS A 124 -19.86 -2.14 -5.24
CA HIS A 124 -20.19 -1.90 -6.64
C HIS A 124 -20.95 -3.07 -7.28
N ARG A 125 -20.52 -4.31 -7.03
CA ARG A 125 -21.23 -5.52 -7.51
C ARG A 125 -22.63 -5.63 -6.91
N ALA A 126 -22.79 -5.33 -5.62
CA ALA A 126 -24.11 -5.30 -4.98
C ALA A 126 -25.04 -4.26 -5.63
N LYS A 127 -24.55 -3.02 -5.85
CA LYS A 127 -25.32 -1.97 -6.54
C LYS A 127 -25.76 -2.36 -7.96
N LYS A 128 -24.92 -3.05 -8.74
CA LYS A 128 -25.30 -3.55 -10.08
C LYS A 128 -26.38 -4.64 -10.03
N ARG A 129 -26.33 -5.52 -9.02
CA ARG A 129 -27.34 -6.59 -8.86
C ARG A 129 -28.72 -6.04 -8.49
N ASP A 130 -28.75 -5.00 -7.66
CA ASP A 130 -29.99 -4.34 -7.24
C ASP A 130 -30.71 -3.65 -8.43
N VAL A 131 -29.95 -2.93 -9.26
CA VAL A 131 -30.47 -2.31 -10.49
C VAL A 131 -30.93 -3.34 -11.53
N GLY A 132 -30.40 -4.57 -11.49
CA GLY A 132 -30.84 -5.68 -12.33
C GLY A 132 -32.08 -6.42 -11.83
N GLN A 133 -32.56 -6.16 -10.61
CA GLN A 133 -33.75 -6.81 -10.05
C GLN A 133 -35.03 -5.99 -10.13
N THR A 134 -34.99 -4.76 -10.65
CA THR A 134 -36.19 -3.99 -10.99
C THR A 134 -36.78 -4.44 -12.33
N VAL A 135 -37.16 -5.72 -12.43
CA VAL A 135 -38.19 -6.14 -13.39
C VAL A 135 -39.52 -5.97 -12.70
N SER A 136 -40.23 -4.91 -13.08
CA SER A 136 -41.60 -4.60 -12.69
C SER A 136 -42.49 -5.83 -12.91
N PRO A 137 -43.20 -6.36 -11.89
CA PRO A 137 -44.34 -7.21 -12.16
C PRO A 137 -45.47 -6.29 -12.62
N SER A 138 -45.58 -6.12 -13.94
CA SER A 138 -46.78 -5.58 -14.56
C SER A 138 -47.77 -6.73 -14.72
N LEU A 139 -48.74 -6.84 -13.82
CA LEU A 139 -50.11 -7.33 -14.07
C LEU A 139 -51.05 -6.79 -12.99
#